data_AF-A0A6A5AZC3-F1
#
_entry.id   AF-A0A6A5AZC3-F1
#
_cell.length_a   1.000
_cell.length_b   1.000
_cell.length_c   1.000
_cell.angle_alpha   90.00
_cell.angle_beta   90.00
_cell.angle_gamma   90.00
#
_symmetry.space_group_name_H-M   'P 1'
#
loop_
_entity.id
_entity.type
_entity.pdbx_description
1 polymer ?
#
loop_
_entity_poly.entity_id
_entity_poly.type
_entity_poly.pdbx_seq_one_letter_code
_entity_poly.pdbx_strand_id
1 'polypeptide(L)'
;MLRCGGSDITSVLFLPSEYRSIRLYRAATWWKQALYSVLCVTSFGVLPLLAYYMPLLHAACTLTPLSSGVFATVVLVQRRDSTGSWEAVAVQRTPTTSADDGVNPPEQLIWFTFRKHRYMYDDSTTSFRRISATLHGVTSSDALRSRLTSGHSDEMAAALLRYFGPNALEIALLPARHVLMEKLLHPFYLFQLTSVALWLYEAYWSYSILILAMTVGSVGYEVATQLLNTKKLHNLMHMDDVVVH
;
A
#
# COMPACT_ATOMS: atom_id res chain seq x y z
N MET A 1 6.35 -21.28 11.42
CA MET A 1 6.94 -21.73 10.14
C MET A 1 5.78 -22.10 9.24
N LEU A 2 5.70 -21.54 8.04
CA LEU A 2 4.69 -21.97 7.06
C LEU A 2 5.26 -23.15 6.27
N ARG A 3 4.47 -24.22 6.15
CA ARG A 3 4.80 -25.42 5.36
C ARG A 3 4.24 -25.24 3.96
N CYS A 4 5.12 -25.10 2.97
CA CYS A 4 4.72 -25.11 1.57
C CYS A 4 4.96 -26.51 1.00
N GLY A 5 3.89 -27.20 0.59
CA GLY A 5 3.99 -28.48 -0.14
C GLY A 5 3.99 -29.74 0.73
N GLY A 6 3.45 -30.84 0.17
CA GLY A 6 3.16 -32.09 0.86
C GLY A 6 4.29 -33.14 0.91
N SER A 7 5.42 -32.93 0.23
CA SER A 7 6.50 -33.93 0.16
C SER A 7 7.90 -33.37 0.48
N ASP A 8 8.23 -32.16 0.04
CA ASP A 8 9.50 -31.49 0.38
C ASP A 8 9.27 -30.35 1.37
N ILE A 9 9.78 -30.49 2.59
CA ILE A 9 9.61 -29.53 3.69
C ILE A 9 10.47 -28.29 3.41
N THR A 10 9.98 -27.41 2.57
CA THR A 10 10.50 -26.04 2.47
C THR A 10 9.80 -25.18 3.49
N SER A 11 10.52 -24.88 4.57
CA SER A 11 10.03 -24.01 5.63
C SER A 11 10.34 -22.56 5.28
N VAL A 12 9.30 -21.74 5.25
CA VAL A 12 9.45 -20.29 5.07
C VAL A 12 9.82 -19.68 6.42
N LEU A 13 10.97 -19.01 6.47
CA LEU A 13 11.39 -18.24 7.65
C LEU A 13 10.57 -16.94 7.72
N PHE A 14 10.24 -16.51 8.94
CA PHE A 14 9.70 -15.18 9.15
C PHE A 14 10.83 -14.22 9.51
N LEU A 15 10.91 -13.07 8.83
CA LEU A 15 11.82 -11.99 9.23
C LEU A 15 11.19 -11.19 10.38
N PRO A 16 12.01 -10.54 11.23
CA PRO A 16 11.49 -9.55 12.16
C PRO A 16 10.71 -8.48 11.40
N SER A 17 9.57 -8.07 11.97
CA SER A 17 8.71 -7.06 11.37
C SER A 17 9.46 -5.73 11.27
N GLU A 18 9.46 -5.14 10.07
CA GLU A 18 9.98 -3.79 9.86
C GLU A 18 9.05 -2.72 10.43
N TYR A 19 7.77 -3.03 10.65
CA TYR A 19 6.81 -2.11 11.26
C TYR A 19 6.99 -2.01 12.78
N ARG A 20 6.69 -0.84 13.35
CA ARG A 20 6.72 -0.60 14.80
C ARG A 20 5.44 -1.06 15.49
N SER A 21 4.30 -0.82 14.86
CA SER A 21 3.01 -1.29 15.32
C SER A 21 2.05 -1.43 14.15
N ILE A 22 1.05 -2.31 14.32
CA ILE A 22 -0.04 -2.50 13.37
C ILE A 22 -1.35 -2.26 14.11
N ARG A 23 -2.27 -1.54 13.46
CA ARG A 23 -3.66 -1.43 13.89
C ARG A 23 -4.57 -1.99 12.82
N LEU A 24 -5.49 -2.87 13.24
CA LEU A 24 -6.41 -3.58 12.36
C LEU A 24 -7.74 -2.84 12.35
N TYR A 25 -8.28 -2.64 11.15
CA TYR A 25 -9.54 -1.95 10.96
C TYR A 25 -10.44 -2.70 9.99
N ARG A 26 -11.74 -2.52 10.19
CA ARG A 26 -12.79 -2.96 9.27
C ARG A 26 -13.35 -1.74 8.56
N ALA A 27 -13.84 -1.96 7.34
CA ALA A 27 -14.56 -0.95 6.58
C ALA A 27 -15.68 -0.33 7.42
N ALA A 28 -15.82 0.98 7.28
CA ALA A 28 -16.80 1.79 7.98
C ALA A 28 -18.21 1.24 7.82
N THR A 29 -19.01 1.28 8.89
CA THR A 29 -20.46 1.21 8.74
C THR A 29 -20.97 2.52 8.14
N TRP A 30 -21.97 2.46 7.28
CA TRP A 30 -22.52 3.61 6.56
C TRP A 30 -22.84 4.83 7.44
N TRP A 31 -23.27 4.63 8.70
CA TRP A 31 -23.58 5.72 9.63
C TRP A 31 -22.35 6.53 10.05
N LYS A 32 -21.16 5.90 10.17
CA LYS A 32 -19.92 6.61 10.48
C LYS A 32 -19.49 7.49 9.31
N GLN A 33 -19.68 7.00 8.09
CA GLN A 33 -19.43 7.78 6.88
C GLN A 33 -20.38 8.98 6.80
N ALA A 34 -21.66 8.77 7.09
CA ALA A 34 -22.65 9.85 7.14
C ALA A 34 -22.29 10.90 8.19
N LEU A 35 -21.90 10.48 9.40
CA LEU A 35 -21.48 11.39 10.47
C LEU A 35 -20.23 12.20 10.07
N TYR A 36 -19.23 11.56 9.48
CA TYR A 36 -18.04 12.24 8.97
C TYR A 36 -18.38 13.25 7.86
N SER A 37 -19.28 12.89 6.94
CA SER A 37 -19.75 13.80 5.89
C SER A 37 -20.44 15.04 6.46
N VAL A 38 -21.33 14.88 7.45
CA VAL A 38 -21.97 16.01 8.15
C VAL A 38 -20.92 16.90 8.81
N LEU A 39 -19.96 16.29 9.52
CA LEU A 39 -18.91 17.02 10.21
C LEU A 39 -18.02 17.81 9.23
N CYS A 40 -17.69 17.22 8.07
CA CYS A 40 -16.96 17.90 6.98
C CYS A 40 -17.69 19.17 6.52
N VAL A 41 -19.01 19.08 6.28
CA VAL A 41 -19.83 20.22 5.85
C VAL A 41 -19.86 21.30 6.93
N THR A 42 -20.07 20.93 8.19
CA THR A 42 -20.10 21.90 9.30
C THR A 42 -18.76 22.59 9.56
N SER A 43 -17.65 21.93 9.21
CA SER A 43 -16.29 22.47 9.39
C SER A 43 -15.81 23.35 8.24
N PHE A 44 -16.63 23.59 7.22
CA PHE A 44 -16.24 24.31 6.00
C PHE A 44 -14.95 23.76 5.35
N GLY A 45 -14.73 22.45 5.44
CA GLY A 45 -13.56 21.79 4.84
C GLY A 45 -12.29 21.76 5.70
N VAL A 46 -12.31 22.30 6.92
CA VAL A 46 -11.16 22.21 7.86
C VAL A 46 -10.93 20.77 8.32
N LEU A 47 -12.01 20.03 8.60
CA LEU A 47 -11.91 18.65 9.05
C LEU A 47 -11.32 17.68 8.00
N PRO A 48 -11.72 17.69 6.72
CA PRO A 48 -11.08 16.85 5.72
C PRO A 48 -9.62 17.24 5.47
N LEU A 49 -9.27 18.53 5.62
CA LEU A 49 -7.88 18.97 5.58
C LEU A 49 -7.06 18.34 6.72
N LEU A 50 -7.55 18.44 7.96
CA LEU A 50 -6.90 17.82 9.12
C LEU A 50 -6.82 16.29 8.99
N ALA A 51 -7.87 15.66 8.47
CA ALA A 51 -7.92 14.22 8.23
C ALA A 51 -6.89 13.77 7.19
N TYR A 52 -6.57 14.61 6.20
CA TYR A 52 -5.49 14.36 5.25
C TYR A 52 -4.11 14.34 5.92
N TYR A 53 -3.84 15.29 6.80
CA TYR A 53 -2.55 15.38 7.52
C TYR A 53 -2.42 14.37 8.67
N MET A 54 -3.53 13.99 9.29
CA MET A 54 -3.59 13.06 10.41
C MET A 54 -4.35 11.79 9.99
N PRO A 55 -3.68 10.79 9.40
CA PRO A 55 -4.33 9.55 8.96
C PRO A 55 -4.99 8.80 10.12
N LEU A 56 -4.50 8.98 11.35
CA LEU A 56 -5.14 8.45 12.56
C LEU A 56 -6.49 9.09 12.87
N LEU A 57 -6.65 10.39 12.62
CA LEU A 57 -7.91 11.10 12.79
C LEU A 57 -8.92 10.58 11.77
N HIS A 58 -8.50 10.49 10.50
CA HIS A 58 -9.33 9.91 9.45
C HIS A 58 -9.73 8.47 9.77
N ALA A 59 -8.79 7.65 10.25
CA ALA A 59 -9.04 6.28 10.66
C ALA A 59 -9.99 6.18 11.87
N ALA A 60 -9.86 7.05 12.87
CA ALA A 60 -10.74 7.06 14.03
C ALA A 60 -12.19 7.44 13.67
N CYS A 61 -12.35 8.43 12.78
CA CYS A 61 -13.66 8.89 12.33
C CYS A 61 -14.34 7.88 11.38
N THR A 62 -13.55 7.27 10.49
CA THR A 62 -14.11 6.48 9.38
C THR A 62 -14.07 4.99 9.67
N LEU A 63 -13.07 4.47 10.38
CA LEU A 63 -12.86 3.04 10.55
C LEU A 63 -13.30 2.54 11.93
N THR A 64 -13.58 1.24 12.04
CA THR A 64 -13.82 0.57 13.33
C THR A 64 -12.60 -0.26 13.70
N PRO A 65 -11.99 -0.05 14.89
CA PRO A 65 -10.84 -0.83 15.32
C PRO A 65 -11.24 -2.28 15.59
N LEU A 66 -10.40 -3.24 15.18
CA LEU A 66 -10.59 -4.66 15.38
C LEU A 66 -9.46 -5.27 16.20
N SER A 67 -9.80 -6.26 17.02
CA SER A 67 -8.85 -7.05 17.81
C SER A 67 -8.30 -8.28 17.07
N SER A 68 -8.96 -8.73 15.99
CA SER A 68 -8.57 -9.93 15.24
C SER A 68 -8.32 -9.60 13.77
N GLY A 69 -7.24 -10.15 13.21
CA GLY A 69 -6.82 -9.92 11.83
C GLY A 69 -7.68 -10.62 10.78
N VAL A 70 -8.47 -11.62 11.17
CA VAL A 70 -9.32 -12.40 10.27
C VAL A 70 -10.39 -11.54 9.58
N PHE A 71 -10.96 -10.58 10.29
CA PHE A 71 -11.97 -9.66 9.76
C PHE A 71 -11.39 -8.31 9.30
N ALA A 72 -10.06 -8.18 9.30
CA ALA A 72 -9.43 -6.94 8.86
C ALA A 72 -9.63 -6.74 7.36
N THR A 73 -10.05 -5.53 7.00
CA THR A 73 -10.17 -5.06 5.62
C THR A 73 -9.05 -4.07 5.30
N VAL A 74 -8.69 -3.26 6.30
CA VAL A 74 -7.64 -2.24 6.21
C VAL A 74 -6.69 -2.40 7.39
N VAL A 75 -5.40 -2.33 7.11
CA VAL A 75 -4.31 -2.40 8.08
C VAL A 75 -3.61 -1.05 8.07
N LEU A 76 -3.50 -0.42 9.24
CA LEU A 76 -2.69 0.78 9.44
C LEU A 76 -1.34 0.37 10.00
N VAL A 77 -0.30 0.58 9.19
CA VAL A 77 1.07 0.21 9.53
C VAL A 77 1.82 1.45 9.97
N GLN A 78 2.46 1.38 11.15
CA GLN A 78 3.34 2.43 11.64
C GLN A 78 4.78 2.16 11.19
N ARG A 79 5.40 3.17 10.58
CA ARG A 79 6.82 3.14 10.22
C ARG A 79 7.72 3.02 11.46
N ARG A 80 8.88 2.39 11.32
CA ARG A 80 9.85 2.23 12.42
C ARG A 80 10.76 3.45 12.60
N ASP A 81 11.06 4.13 11.50
CA ASP A 81 11.93 5.30 11.38
C ASP A 81 11.18 6.63 11.53
N SER A 82 9.84 6.66 11.48
CA SER A 82 9.05 7.86 11.77
C SER A 82 8.09 7.67 12.94
N THR A 83 8.28 8.46 13.99
CA THR A 83 7.32 8.59 15.09
C THR A 83 6.11 9.39 14.60
N GLY A 84 5.10 8.70 14.07
CA GLY A 84 3.77 9.28 13.84
C GLY A 84 3.21 9.19 12.43
N SER A 85 3.97 8.69 11.44
CA SER A 85 3.41 8.43 10.11
C SER A 85 2.75 7.04 10.09
N TRP A 86 1.49 7.02 9.69
CA TRP A 86 0.70 5.81 9.51
C TRP A 86 0.27 5.69 8.07
N GLU A 87 0.46 4.52 7.49
CA GLU A 87 0.05 4.22 6.12
C GLU A 87 -1.09 3.19 6.14
N ALA A 88 -2.17 3.50 5.45
CA ALA A 88 -3.32 2.60 5.31
C ALA A 88 -3.10 1.66 4.12
N VAL A 89 -3.07 0.36 4.39
CA VAL A 89 -2.87 -0.70 3.40
C VAL A 89 -4.09 -1.61 3.39
N ALA A 90 -4.61 -1.91 2.20
CA ALA A 90 -5.70 -2.86 2.04
C ALA A 90 -5.23 -4.31 2.24
N VAL A 91 -6.02 -5.10 2.96
CA VAL A 91 -5.78 -6.55 3.12
C VAL A 91 -6.31 -7.28 1.91
N GLN A 92 -5.48 -8.11 1.31
CA GLN A 92 -5.81 -9.00 0.20
C GLN A 92 -6.13 -10.41 0.73
N ARG A 93 -7.03 -11.10 0.04
CA ARG A 93 -7.44 -12.47 0.34
C ARG A 93 -7.48 -13.27 -0.95
N THR A 94 -7.04 -14.52 -0.91
CA THR A 94 -7.27 -15.42 -2.04
C THR A 94 -8.77 -15.66 -2.14
N PRO A 95 -9.39 -15.50 -3.32
CA PRO A 95 -10.77 -15.91 -3.50
C PRO A 95 -10.86 -17.40 -3.19
N THR A 96 -11.75 -17.77 -2.27
CA THR A 96 -12.12 -19.17 -2.05
C THR A 96 -12.72 -19.68 -3.35
N THR A 97 -11.96 -20.45 -4.14
CA THR A 97 -12.52 -21.19 -5.27
C THR A 97 -13.57 -22.14 -4.70
N SER A 98 -14.82 -21.74 -4.79
CA SER A 98 -15.97 -22.61 -4.54
C SER A 98 -16.21 -23.46 -5.78
N ALA A 99 -16.29 -24.77 -5.56
CA ALA A 99 -16.67 -25.85 -6.49
C ALA A 99 -15.60 -26.35 -7.47
N ASP A 100 -15.01 -27.51 -7.18
CA ASP A 100 -15.43 -28.82 -7.76
C ASP A 100 -14.26 -29.83 -7.89
N ASP A 101 -13.45 -30.01 -6.84
CA ASP A 101 -12.65 -31.23 -6.73
C ASP A 101 -12.40 -31.55 -5.25
N GLY A 102 -12.74 -32.77 -4.83
CA GLY A 102 -12.80 -33.24 -3.44
C GLY A 102 -11.45 -33.38 -2.73
N VAL A 103 -10.46 -32.56 -3.04
CA VAL A 103 -9.11 -32.61 -2.47
C VAL A 103 -8.78 -31.30 -1.77
N ASN A 104 -9.07 -31.27 -0.46
CA ASN A 104 -8.73 -30.24 0.55
C ASN A 104 -9.24 -28.81 0.25
N PRO A 105 -9.99 -28.16 1.16
CA PRO A 105 -10.38 -26.77 0.96
C PRO A 105 -9.12 -25.91 0.80
N PRO A 106 -9.05 -25.02 -0.21
CA PRO A 106 -7.89 -24.16 -0.39
C PRO A 106 -7.76 -23.27 0.85
N GLU A 107 -6.68 -23.41 1.60
CA GLU A 107 -6.37 -22.55 2.74
C GLU A 107 -6.54 -21.08 2.34
N GLN A 108 -7.46 -20.38 3.02
CA GLN A 108 -7.73 -18.98 2.74
C GLN A 108 -6.53 -18.14 3.15
N LEU A 109 -5.71 -17.75 2.19
CA LEU A 109 -4.54 -16.94 2.45
C LEU A 109 -4.94 -15.48 2.64
N ILE A 110 -4.55 -14.89 3.76
CA ILE A 110 -4.74 -13.47 4.07
C ILE A 110 -3.37 -12.80 4.11
N TRP A 111 -3.15 -11.80 3.25
CA TRP A 111 -1.89 -11.05 3.24
C TRP A 111 -2.12 -9.57 2.96
N PHE A 112 -1.12 -8.76 3.28
CA PHE A 112 -1.03 -7.39 2.76
C PHE A 112 0.40 -7.13 2.31
N THR A 113 0.56 -6.16 1.41
CA THR A 113 1.88 -5.76 0.91
C THR A 113 2.18 -4.35 1.40
N PHE A 114 3.27 -4.19 2.16
CA PHE A 114 3.73 -2.90 2.66
C PHE A 114 5.17 -2.68 2.25
N ARG A 115 5.46 -1.56 1.59
CA ARG A 115 6.80 -1.22 1.05
C ARG A 115 7.48 -2.38 0.31
N LYS A 116 6.75 -3.01 -0.61
CA LYS A 116 7.20 -4.17 -1.42
C LYS A 116 7.49 -5.46 -0.62
N HIS A 117 7.18 -5.49 0.68
CA HIS A 117 7.25 -6.70 1.49
C HIS A 117 5.86 -7.26 1.74
N ARG A 118 5.71 -8.57 1.55
CA ARG A 118 4.46 -9.27 1.82
C ARG A 118 4.42 -9.74 3.28
N TYR A 119 3.29 -9.49 3.92
CA TYR A 119 2.99 -9.89 5.29
C TYR A 119 1.82 -10.86 5.28
N MET A 120 2.00 -12.05 5.83
CA MET A 120 0.97 -13.08 5.90
C MET A 120 0.39 -13.14 7.30
N TYR A 121 -0.92 -13.42 7.37
CA TYR A 121 -1.57 -13.70 8.64
C TYR A 121 -1.19 -15.11 9.12
N ASP A 122 -0.74 -15.22 10.37
CA ASP A 122 -0.43 -16.49 11.03
C ASP A 122 -1.48 -16.76 12.12
N ASP A 123 -2.36 -17.74 11.89
CA ASP A 123 -3.46 -18.09 12.80
C ASP A 123 -2.97 -18.46 14.20
N SER A 124 -1.79 -19.10 14.29
CA SER A 124 -1.22 -19.56 15.56
C SER A 124 -0.83 -18.42 16.49
N THR A 125 -0.46 -17.27 15.93
CA THR A 125 0.00 -16.11 16.69
C THR A 125 -0.90 -14.91 16.55
N THR A 126 -2.01 -15.04 15.82
CA THR A 126 -3.00 -13.99 15.55
C THR A 126 -2.37 -12.69 15.01
N SER A 127 -1.22 -12.82 14.33
CA SER A 127 -0.38 -11.69 13.96
C SER A 127 0.09 -11.78 12.52
N PHE A 128 0.35 -10.62 11.90
CA PHE A 128 0.91 -10.57 10.56
C PHE A 128 2.43 -10.67 10.61
N ARG A 129 3.00 -11.60 9.85
CA ARG A 129 4.44 -11.85 9.82
C ARG A 129 5.01 -11.64 8.43
N ARG A 130 6.20 -11.05 8.38
CA ARG A 130 6.92 -10.80 7.13
C ARG A 130 7.49 -12.11 6.59
N ILE A 131 7.15 -12.43 5.35
CA ILE A 131 7.70 -13.59 4.65
C ILE A 131 9.19 -13.33 4.34
N SER A 132 10.06 -14.29 4.64
CA SER A 132 11.42 -14.32 4.10
C SER A 132 11.44 -14.89 2.70
N ALA A 133 12.25 -14.30 1.81
CA ALA A 133 12.63 -14.93 0.54
C ALA A 133 13.58 -16.13 0.74
N THR A 134 14.19 -16.26 1.93
CA THR A 134 15.08 -17.38 2.25
C THR A 134 14.26 -18.63 2.59
N LEU A 135 14.30 -19.62 1.72
CA LEU A 135 13.80 -20.97 1.97
C LEU A 135 14.76 -21.70 2.92
N HIS A 136 14.31 -22.07 4.12
CA HIS A 136 15.14 -22.79 5.07
C HIS A 136 15.03 -24.31 4.81
N GLY A 137 16.18 -24.99 4.78
CA GLY A 137 16.32 -26.40 4.37
C GLY A 137 17.41 -26.65 3.31
N VAL A 138 18.05 -25.61 2.79
CA VAL A 138 19.10 -25.69 1.74
C VAL A 138 20.51 -25.58 2.33
N THR A 139 20.70 -26.05 3.56
CA THR A 139 21.96 -25.90 4.30
C THR A 139 22.98 -26.99 3.98
N SER A 140 22.55 -28.11 3.38
CA SER A 140 23.44 -29.19 2.93
C SER A 140 23.80 -28.99 1.45
N SER A 141 25.10 -29.02 1.14
CA SER A 141 25.63 -28.81 -0.23
C SER A 141 25.04 -29.76 -1.26
N ASP A 142 24.63 -30.96 -0.83
CA ASP A 142 24.18 -32.01 -1.75
C ASP A 142 22.69 -31.88 -2.07
N ALA A 143 21.89 -31.42 -1.11
CA ALA A 143 20.50 -31.02 -1.34
C ALA A 143 20.43 -29.75 -2.23
N LEU A 144 21.37 -28.82 -2.08
CA LEU A 144 21.46 -27.66 -2.96
C LEU A 144 21.86 -28.06 -4.39
N ARG A 145 22.85 -28.94 -4.56
CA ARG A 145 23.29 -29.42 -5.88
C ARG A 145 22.19 -30.15 -6.62
N SER A 146 21.51 -31.10 -5.96
CA SER A 146 20.39 -31.82 -6.57
C SER A 146 19.26 -30.88 -7.01
N ARG A 147 18.89 -29.90 -6.18
CA ARG A 147 17.87 -28.89 -6.54
C ARG A 147 18.29 -27.94 -7.66
N LEU A 148 19.57 -27.57 -7.73
CA LEU A 148 20.11 -26.78 -8.85
C LEU A 148 20.06 -27.56 -10.17
N THR A 149 20.20 -28.89 -10.13
CA THR A 149 20.15 -29.74 -11.33
C THR A 149 18.73 -30.12 -11.76
N SER A 150 17.79 -30.31 -10.83
CA SER A 150 16.43 -30.80 -11.14
C SER A 150 15.35 -29.72 -11.17
N GLY A 151 15.63 -28.51 -10.69
CA GLY A 151 14.63 -27.45 -10.56
C GLY A 151 13.53 -27.77 -9.54
N HIS A 152 12.47 -26.94 -9.53
CA HIS A 152 11.26 -27.19 -8.74
C HIS A 152 10.21 -27.93 -9.58
N SER A 153 9.44 -28.82 -8.96
CA SER A 153 8.26 -29.40 -9.61
C SER A 153 7.20 -28.34 -9.89
N ASP A 154 6.38 -28.54 -10.90
CA ASP A 154 5.32 -27.59 -11.29
C ASP A 154 4.34 -27.30 -10.13
N GLU A 155 4.01 -28.32 -9.33
CA GLU A 155 3.17 -28.17 -8.14
C GLU A 155 3.83 -27.27 -7.09
N MET A 156 5.13 -27.45 -6.87
CA MET A 156 5.90 -26.66 -5.92
C MET A 156 6.10 -25.22 -6.42
N ALA A 157 6.34 -25.05 -7.72
CA ALA A 157 6.44 -23.75 -8.36
C ALA A 157 5.10 -22.99 -8.27
N ALA A 158 3.97 -23.66 -8.50
CA ALA A 158 2.64 -23.09 -8.35
C ALA A 158 2.35 -22.69 -6.88
N ALA A 159 2.74 -23.53 -5.92
CA ALA A 159 2.62 -23.20 -4.51
C ALA A 159 3.47 -21.97 -4.14
N LEU A 160 4.75 -21.93 -4.54
CA LEU A 160 5.63 -20.78 -4.31
C LEU A 160 5.10 -19.51 -4.96
N LEU A 161 4.59 -19.60 -6.20
CA LEU A 161 3.98 -18.46 -6.89
C LEU A 161 2.75 -17.95 -6.14
N ARG A 162 1.95 -18.83 -5.53
CA ARG A 162 0.82 -18.44 -4.68
C ARG A 162 1.27 -17.67 -3.43
N TYR A 163 2.36 -18.12 -2.79
CA TYR A 163 2.88 -17.51 -1.57
C TYR A 163 3.66 -16.21 -1.80
N PHE A 164 4.58 -16.20 -2.76
CA PHE A 164 5.47 -15.07 -3.04
C PHE A 164 4.87 -14.08 -4.06
N GLY A 165 3.97 -14.54 -4.92
CA GLY A 165 3.45 -13.77 -6.04
C GLY A 165 4.41 -13.77 -7.25
N PRO A 166 4.00 -13.11 -8.35
CA PRO A 166 4.85 -12.95 -9.51
C PRO A 166 6.07 -12.09 -9.17
N ASN A 167 7.23 -12.46 -9.71
CA ASN A 167 8.46 -11.66 -9.61
C ASN A 167 8.42 -10.51 -10.63
N ALA A 168 7.49 -9.57 -10.44
CA ALA A 168 7.32 -8.41 -11.30
C ALA A 168 7.53 -7.12 -10.50
N LEU A 169 8.40 -6.23 -11.00
CA LEU A 169 8.59 -4.90 -10.41
C LEU A 169 7.53 -3.93 -10.95
N GLU A 170 6.31 -4.02 -10.42
CA GLU A 170 5.25 -3.10 -10.83
C GLU A 170 5.35 -1.77 -10.06
N ILE A 171 5.75 -0.70 -10.75
CA ILE A 171 5.67 0.67 -10.24
C ILE A 171 4.32 1.25 -10.70
N ALA A 172 3.38 1.38 -9.77
CA ALA A 172 2.08 1.98 -10.07
C ALA A 172 2.27 3.46 -10.46
N LEU A 173 1.83 3.84 -11.67
CA LEU A 173 1.76 5.25 -12.05
C LEU A 173 0.63 5.91 -11.25
N LEU A 174 0.99 6.83 -10.36
CA LEU A 174 -0.02 7.63 -9.67
C LEU A 174 -0.79 8.49 -10.69
N PRO A 175 -2.13 8.53 -10.62
CA PRO A 175 -2.90 9.37 -11.54
C PRO A 175 -2.57 10.84 -11.34
N ALA A 176 -2.53 11.63 -12.41
CA ALA A 176 -2.24 13.08 -12.36
C ALA A 176 -3.09 13.84 -11.33
N ARG A 177 -4.37 13.47 -11.18
CA ARG A 177 -5.29 14.05 -10.19
C ARG A 177 -4.83 13.88 -8.74
N HIS A 178 -4.21 12.73 -8.41
CA HIS A 178 -3.73 12.48 -7.04
C HIS A 178 -2.51 13.35 -6.75
N VAL A 179 -1.57 13.43 -7.70
CA VAL A 179 -0.38 14.29 -7.60
C VAL A 179 -0.78 15.76 -7.45
N LEU A 180 -1.77 16.21 -8.22
CA LEU A 180 -2.26 17.59 -8.14
C LEU A 180 -2.92 17.89 -6.78
N MET A 181 -3.74 16.98 -6.26
CA MET A 181 -4.38 17.17 -4.95
C MET A 181 -3.37 17.20 -3.82
N GLU A 182 -2.36 16.33 -3.85
CA GLU A 182 -1.27 16.33 -2.87
C GLU A 182 -0.51 17.67 -2.87
N LYS A 183 -0.27 18.24 -4.06
CA LYS A 183 0.35 19.56 -4.21
C LYS A 183 -0.56 20.68 -3.70
N LEU A 184 -1.82 20.72 -4.11
CA LEU A 184 -2.76 21.78 -3.70
C LEU A 184 -3.03 21.77 -2.19
N LEU A 185 -3.02 20.61 -1.56
CA LEU A 185 -3.17 20.48 -0.12
C LEU A 185 -1.92 20.87 0.65
N HIS A 186 -0.76 21.00 0.02
CA HIS A 186 0.47 21.36 0.71
C HIS A 186 0.33 22.74 1.39
N PRO A 187 0.87 22.92 2.62
CA PRO A 187 0.56 24.10 3.45
C PRO A 187 0.84 25.42 2.73
N PHE A 188 1.96 25.49 1.99
CA PHE A 188 2.34 26.65 1.20
C PHE A 188 1.23 27.12 0.23
N TYR A 189 0.66 26.20 -0.55
CA TYR A 189 -0.35 26.55 -1.56
C TYR A 189 -1.69 26.91 -0.92
N LEU A 190 -2.04 26.31 0.22
CA LEU A 190 -3.24 26.68 0.99
C LEU A 190 -3.14 28.11 1.54
N PHE A 191 -2.00 28.46 2.14
CA PHE A 191 -1.76 29.83 2.61
C PHE A 191 -1.78 30.80 1.44
N GLN A 192 -1.11 30.46 0.33
CA GLN A 192 -1.05 31.28 -0.85
C GLN A 192 -2.44 31.56 -1.46
N LEU A 193 -3.30 30.54 -1.57
CA LEU A 193 -4.66 30.70 -2.08
C LEU A 193 -5.49 31.63 -1.18
N THR A 194 -5.34 31.47 0.14
CA THR A 194 -6.02 32.32 1.13
C THR A 194 -5.55 33.78 1.03
N SER A 195 -4.24 34.00 0.90
CA SER A 195 -3.67 35.34 0.72
C SER A 195 -4.12 36.00 -0.59
N VAL A 196 -4.15 35.27 -1.70
CA VAL A 196 -4.65 35.78 -2.98
C VAL A 196 -6.14 36.10 -2.89
N ALA A 197 -6.94 35.26 -2.23
CA ALA A 197 -8.37 35.53 -2.01
C ALA A 197 -8.61 36.81 -1.20
N LEU A 198 -7.80 37.06 -0.17
CA LEU A 198 -7.87 38.29 0.62
C LEU A 198 -7.50 39.52 -0.23
N TRP A 199 -6.45 39.44 -1.04
CA TRP A 199 -6.05 40.54 -1.93
C TRP A 199 -7.08 40.81 -3.03
N LEU A 200 -7.79 39.79 -3.51
CA LEU A 200 -8.93 39.98 -4.41
C LEU A 200 -10.09 40.70 -3.70
N TYR A 201 -10.38 40.35 -2.45
CA TYR A 201 -11.39 41.03 -1.64
C TYR A 201 -11.05 42.50 -1.37
N GLU A 202 -9.77 42.81 -1.15
CA GLU A 202 -9.24 44.16 -1.00
C GLU A 202 -9.05 44.91 -2.34
N ALA A 203 -9.53 44.35 -3.46
CA ALA A 203 -9.45 44.92 -4.81
C ALA A 203 -8.02 45.12 -5.38
N TYR A 204 -7.02 44.36 -4.89
CA TYR A 204 -5.68 44.27 -5.46
C TYR A 204 -5.62 43.28 -6.65
N TRP A 205 -6.38 43.57 -7.71
CA TRP A 205 -6.59 42.65 -8.85
C TRP A 205 -5.30 42.32 -9.61
N SER A 206 -4.48 43.31 -9.96
CA SER A 206 -3.30 43.11 -10.82
C SER A 206 -2.27 42.14 -10.22
N TYR A 207 -1.95 42.31 -8.93
CA TYR A 207 -1.00 41.44 -8.23
C TYR A 207 -1.58 40.04 -8.00
N SER A 208 -2.85 39.96 -7.63
CA SER A 208 -3.55 38.69 -7.38
C SER A 208 -3.58 37.80 -8.63
N ILE A 209 -3.91 38.37 -9.78
CA ILE A 209 -3.94 37.64 -11.06
C ILE A 209 -2.54 37.19 -11.46
N LEU A 210 -1.53 38.04 -11.32
CA LEU A 210 -0.14 37.70 -11.65
C LEU A 210 0.37 36.52 -10.81
N ILE A 211 0.14 36.56 -9.50
CA ILE A 211 0.54 35.49 -8.59
C ILE A 211 -0.20 34.20 -8.91
N LEU A 212 -1.50 34.28 -9.17
CA LEU A 212 -2.30 33.11 -9.53
C LEU A 212 -1.80 32.48 -10.84
N ALA A 213 -1.49 33.29 -11.86
CA ALA A 213 -0.93 32.81 -13.13
C ALA A 213 0.41 32.11 -12.94
N MET A 214 1.33 32.71 -12.18
CA MET A 214 2.63 32.12 -11.87
C MET A 214 2.49 30.79 -11.11
N THR A 215 1.55 30.73 -10.16
CA THR A 215 1.29 29.52 -9.37
C THR A 215 0.77 28.39 -10.23
N VAL A 216 -0.22 28.66 -11.08
CA VAL A 216 -0.78 27.67 -12.00
C VAL A 216 0.30 27.17 -12.96
N GLY A 217 1.14 28.06 -13.49
CA GLY A 217 2.27 27.70 -14.33
C GLY A 217 3.29 26.79 -13.61
N SER A 218 3.71 27.16 -12.40
CA SER A 218 4.69 26.40 -11.61
C SER A 218 4.15 25.01 -11.23
N VAL A 219 2.93 24.94 -10.69
CA VAL A 219 2.30 23.66 -10.32
C VAL A 219 2.10 22.78 -11.56
N GLY A 220 1.63 23.36 -12.67
CA GLY A 220 1.45 22.64 -13.92
C GLY A 220 2.78 22.06 -14.44
N TYR A 221 3.85 22.86 -14.42
CA TYR A 221 5.18 22.42 -14.80
C TYR A 221 5.69 21.29 -13.89
N GLU A 222 5.62 21.46 -12.57
CA GLU A 222 6.04 20.45 -11.60
C GLU A 222 5.33 19.12 -11.79
N VAL A 223 4.00 19.15 -11.94
CA VAL A 223 3.18 17.95 -12.15
C VAL A 223 3.54 17.29 -13.49
N ALA A 224 3.70 18.07 -14.56
CA ALA A 224 4.10 17.55 -15.86
C ALA A 224 5.47 16.86 -15.80
N THR A 225 6.47 17.51 -15.21
CA THR A 225 7.81 16.95 -15.02
C THR A 225 7.79 15.69 -14.16
N GLN A 226 7.03 15.69 -13.05
CA GLN A 226 6.90 14.51 -12.19
C GLN A 226 6.30 13.31 -12.93
N LEU A 227 5.22 13.53 -13.69
CA LEU A 227 4.59 12.48 -14.47
C LEU A 227 5.49 11.96 -15.60
N LEU A 228 6.24 12.85 -16.26
CA LEU A 228 7.22 12.45 -17.27
C LEU A 228 8.35 11.60 -16.67
N ASN A 229 8.86 11.99 -15.51
CA ASN A 229 9.91 11.24 -14.81
C ASN A 229 9.41 9.84 -14.39
N THR A 230 8.20 9.73 -13.83
CA THR A 230 7.62 8.43 -13.47
C THR A 230 7.38 7.55 -14.69
N LYS A 231 6.88 8.12 -15.80
CA LYS A 231 6.72 7.39 -17.06
C LYS A 231 8.05 6.91 -17.63
N LYS A 232 9.09 7.75 -17.58
CA LYS A 232 10.44 7.38 -18.03
C LYS A 232 10.99 6.20 -17.23
N LEU A 233 10.89 6.24 -15.90
CA LEU A 233 11.30 5.13 -15.04
C LEU A 233 10.52 3.85 -15.34
N HIS A 234 9.21 3.98 -15.55
CA HIS A 234 8.36 2.87 -15.94
C HIS A 234 8.75 2.27 -17.30
N ASN A 235 9.11 3.10 -18.29
CA ASN A 235 9.55 2.57 -19.58
C ASN A 235 10.90 1.86 -19.50
N LEU A 236 11.84 2.35 -18.68
CA LEU A 236 13.13 1.71 -18.50
C LEU A 236 13.00 0.29 -17.94
N MET A 237 12.16 0.07 -16.92
CA MET A 237 11.97 -1.25 -16.34
C MET A 237 11.35 -2.28 -17.31
N HIS A 238 10.51 -1.84 -18.27
CA HIS A 238 9.93 -2.75 -19.27
C HIS A 238 10.91 -3.12 -20.39
N MET A 239 11.93 -2.30 -20.64
CA MET A 239 12.94 -2.59 -21.66
C MET A 239 13.95 -3.64 -21.19
N ASP A 240 14.27 -3.68 -19.89
CA ASP A 240 15.20 -4.67 -19.32
C ASP A 240 14.61 -6.09 -19.26
N ASP A 241 13.28 -6.23 -19.27
CA ASP A 241 12.59 -7.53 -19.21
C ASP A 241 12.64 -8.31 -20.54
N VAL A 242 13.06 -7.67 -21.64
CA VAL A 242 13.12 -8.26 -23.00
C VAL A 242 14.54 -8.63 -23.41
N VAL A 243 15.36 -9.14 -22.49
CA VAL A 243 16.60 -9.84 -22.86
C VAL A 243 16.30 -11.35 -22.94
N VAL A 244 15.66 -11.74 -24.05
CA VAL A 244 15.53 -13.15 -24.42
C VAL A 244 16.84 -13.57 -25.08
N HIS A 245 17.62 -14.39 -24.37
CA HIS A 245 18.74 -15.14 -24.96
C HIS A 245 18.24 -16.36 -25.71
#